data_AF-A0AAU2K9H5-F1
#
_entry.id   AF-A0AAU2K9H5-F1
#
_cell.length_a   1.000
_cell.length_b   1.000
_cell.length_c   1.000
_cell.angle_alpha   90.00
_cell.angle_beta   90.00
_cell.angle_gamma   90.00
#
_symmetry.space_group_name_H-M   'P 1'
#
loop_
_entity.id
_entity.type
_entity.pdbx_description
1 polymer ?
#
loop_
_entity_poly.entity_id
_entity_poly.type
_entity_poly.pdbx_seq_one_letter_code
_entity_poly.pdbx_strand_id
1 'polypeptide(L)'
;MSGLVRGVARAVARAPWTLLKALFGWLVLFEARNKVLLAPTAVRLRRTEDAETRRLARVLASPPSALVATVIATHRRPEELRAAVRSALDQTVRDQVVIVVDDGAGLSALPEDPRLFAVSLAHNTGVAGVVRNVGIRLTRSRYVAFLDDDNLWEPDHLERTLAVLEPADGPDAVYTALRRVLPDGSEQDVLSVPYDRRRAAREAFLDTNAFVARRNRSLHFSRLRRTPEVLPREDWELIRRYGRRYRVRHVPHPTVRYLMNPASFYTQWQQSS
;
A
#
# COMPACT_ATOMS: atom_id res chain seq x y z
N MET A 1 43.45 -7.48 29.05
CA MET A 1 42.34 -8.46 28.99
C MET A 1 40.92 -7.84 28.88
N SER A 2 40.75 -6.54 28.60
CA SER A 2 39.43 -5.87 28.68
C SER A 2 38.69 -5.71 27.33
N GLY A 3 39.39 -5.78 26.19
CA GLY A 3 38.77 -5.62 24.85
C GLY A 3 38.20 -6.91 24.26
N LEU A 4 38.93 -8.02 24.37
CA LEU A 4 38.54 -9.32 23.79
C LEU A 4 37.26 -9.87 24.44
N VAL A 5 37.16 -9.80 25.77
CA VAL A 5 36.01 -10.31 26.53
C VAL A 5 34.74 -9.50 26.24
N ARG A 6 34.85 -8.16 26.06
CA ARG A 6 33.72 -7.31 25.64
C ARG A 6 33.30 -7.59 24.19
N GLY A 7 34.25 -7.91 23.31
CA GLY A 7 33.98 -8.31 21.93
C GLY A 7 33.22 -9.64 21.84
N VAL A 8 33.67 -10.65 22.59
CA VAL A 8 33.04 -11.98 22.64
C VAL A 8 31.66 -11.92 23.30
N ALA A 9 31.48 -11.20 24.40
CA ALA A 9 30.17 -11.04 25.03
C ALA A 9 29.15 -10.31 24.13
N ARG A 10 29.59 -9.28 23.38
CA ARG A 10 28.74 -8.61 22.38
C ARG A 10 28.43 -9.50 21.18
N ALA A 11 29.35 -10.35 20.76
CA ALA A 11 29.13 -11.32 19.68
C ALA A 11 28.13 -12.41 20.09
N VAL A 12 28.26 -12.95 21.30
CA VAL A 12 27.34 -13.96 21.87
C VAL A 12 25.94 -13.39 22.09
N ALA A 13 25.81 -12.13 22.53
CA ALA A 13 24.51 -11.47 22.66
C ALA A 13 23.85 -11.15 21.29
N ARG A 14 24.64 -10.99 20.22
CA ARG A 14 24.13 -10.74 18.86
C ARG A 14 23.81 -12.03 18.09
N ALA A 15 24.42 -13.16 18.43
CA ALA A 15 24.21 -14.44 17.75
C ALA A 15 22.73 -14.88 17.71
N PRO A 16 21.94 -14.78 18.80
CA PRO A 16 20.51 -15.10 18.75
C PRO A 16 19.74 -14.20 17.77
N TRP A 17 20.05 -12.91 17.73
CA TRP A 17 19.39 -11.96 16.85
C TRP A 17 19.74 -12.19 15.37
N THR A 18 20.99 -12.51 15.09
CA THR A 18 21.44 -12.87 13.74
C THR A 18 20.79 -14.17 13.26
N LEU A 19 20.72 -15.19 14.12
CA LEU A 19 20.01 -16.45 13.86
C LEU A 19 18.52 -16.21 13.58
N LEU A 20 17.85 -15.41 14.41
CA LEU A 20 16.45 -15.06 14.20
C LEU A 20 16.24 -14.34 12.85
N LYS A 21 17.12 -13.40 12.47
CA LYS A 21 17.05 -12.71 11.16
C LYS A 21 17.23 -13.68 10.01
N ALA A 22 18.16 -14.63 10.13
CA ALA A 22 18.40 -15.65 9.14
C ALA A 22 17.19 -16.58 8.98
N LEU A 23 16.56 -16.98 10.09
CA LEU A 23 15.41 -17.88 10.10
C LEU A 23 14.12 -17.21 9.59
N PHE A 24 13.77 -16.04 10.12
CA PHE A 24 12.46 -15.41 9.89
C PHE A 24 12.48 -14.28 8.86
N GLY A 25 13.66 -13.73 8.55
CA GLY A 25 13.81 -12.51 7.77
C GLY A 25 13.73 -11.26 8.64
N TRP A 26 14.62 -10.30 8.38
CA TRP A 26 14.78 -9.12 9.23
C TRP A 26 13.56 -8.20 9.22
N LEU A 27 12.85 -8.07 8.09
CA LEU A 27 11.64 -7.25 7.99
C LEU A 27 10.52 -7.80 8.87
N VAL A 28 10.44 -9.13 9.02
CA VAL A 28 9.43 -9.80 9.87
C VAL A 28 9.68 -9.51 11.34
N LEU A 29 10.93 -9.61 11.77
CA LEU A 29 11.31 -9.32 13.15
C LEU A 29 11.13 -7.84 13.50
N PHE A 30 11.47 -6.96 12.56
CA PHE A 30 11.26 -5.52 12.72
C PHE A 30 9.77 -5.21 12.84
N GLU A 31 8.92 -5.79 11.99
CA GLU A 31 7.48 -5.61 12.08
C GLU A 31 6.91 -6.13 13.41
N ALA A 32 7.37 -7.31 13.89
CA ALA A 32 6.95 -7.84 15.18
C ALA A 32 7.34 -6.91 16.33
N ARG A 33 8.58 -6.39 16.34
CA ARG A 33 9.06 -5.40 17.30
C ARG A 33 8.23 -4.12 17.24
N ASN A 34 7.98 -3.58 16.05
CA ASN A 34 7.24 -2.34 15.86
C ASN A 34 5.79 -2.47 16.36
N LYS A 35 5.14 -3.61 16.12
CA LYS A 35 3.79 -3.90 16.63
C LYS A 35 3.71 -3.86 18.15
N VAL A 36 4.76 -4.30 18.86
CA VAL A 36 4.82 -4.21 20.33
C VAL A 36 5.06 -2.77 20.78
N LEU A 37 6.08 -2.11 20.22
CA LEU A 37 6.48 -0.76 20.63
C LEU A 37 5.42 0.31 20.32
N LEU A 38 4.67 0.14 19.24
CA LEU A 38 3.69 1.11 18.74
C LEU A 38 2.24 0.67 18.97
N ALA A 39 1.99 -0.38 19.76
CA ALA A 39 0.63 -0.86 20.04
C ALA A 39 -0.33 0.23 20.57
N PRO A 40 0.07 1.11 21.51
CA PRO A 40 -0.84 2.13 22.04
C PRO A 40 -1.32 3.14 20.97
N THR A 41 -0.45 3.50 20.02
CA THR A 41 -0.82 4.43 18.94
C THR A 41 -1.80 3.78 17.96
N ALA A 42 -1.62 2.51 17.66
CA ALA A 42 -2.53 1.75 16.79
C ALA A 42 -3.96 1.63 17.36
N VAL A 43 -4.11 1.49 18.69
CA VAL A 43 -5.43 1.45 19.34
C VAL A 43 -6.16 2.78 19.20
N ARG A 44 -5.45 3.91 19.41
CA ARG A 44 -6.03 5.25 19.24
C ARG A 44 -6.47 5.48 17.80
N LEU A 45 -5.60 5.16 16.84
CA LEU A 45 -5.87 5.31 15.42
C LEU A 45 -7.03 4.43 14.95
N ARG A 46 -7.22 3.24 15.55
CA ARG A 46 -8.40 2.40 15.27
C ARG A 46 -9.70 3.11 15.64
N ARG A 47 -9.76 3.76 16.80
CA ARG A 47 -10.95 4.50 17.24
C ARG A 47 -11.23 5.68 16.31
N THR A 48 -10.20 6.40 15.90
CA THR A 48 -10.31 7.49 14.90
C THR A 48 -10.85 6.95 13.57
N GLU A 49 -10.26 5.86 13.05
CA GLU A 49 -10.73 5.20 11.82
C GLU A 49 -12.20 4.79 11.90
N ASP A 50 -12.63 4.20 13.03
CA ASP A 50 -14.01 3.77 13.26
C ASP A 50 -14.98 4.96 13.37
N ALA A 51 -14.55 6.09 13.94
CA ALA A 51 -15.34 7.31 14.03
C ALA A 51 -15.50 7.98 12.66
N GLU A 52 -14.39 8.17 11.94
CA GLU A 52 -14.39 8.78 10.61
C GLU A 52 -15.18 7.95 9.59
N THR A 53 -15.00 6.62 9.59
CA THR A 53 -15.78 5.75 8.70
C THR A 53 -17.28 5.91 8.94
N ARG A 54 -17.74 5.94 10.21
CA ARG A 54 -19.16 6.11 10.53
C ARG A 54 -19.69 7.48 10.13
N ARG A 55 -18.90 8.54 10.31
CA ARG A 55 -19.25 9.90 9.91
C ARG A 55 -19.41 9.98 8.39
N LEU A 56 -18.40 9.52 7.65
CA LEU A 56 -18.34 9.61 6.19
C LEU A 56 -19.32 8.67 5.48
N ALA A 57 -19.63 7.51 6.06
CA ALA A 57 -20.67 6.63 5.53
C ALA A 57 -22.06 7.29 5.52
N ARG A 58 -22.33 8.23 6.45
CA ARG A 58 -23.58 9.01 6.45
C ARG A 58 -23.56 10.09 5.36
N VAL A 59 -22.40 10.67 5.07
CA VAL A 59 -22.24 11.69 4.01
C VAL A 59 -22.48 11.08 2.64
N LEU A 60 -21.98 9.86 2.39
CA LEU A 60 -22.17 9.18 1.11
C LEU A 60 -23.58 8.61 0.89
N ALA A 61 -24.45 8.62 1.92
CA ALA A 61 -25.78 8.00 2.00
C ALA A 61 -25.80 6.46 1.80
N SER A 62 -25.13 5.95 0.78
CA SER A 62 -24.92 4.53 0.52
C SER A 62 -23.46 4.28 0.12
N PRO A 63 -22.86 3.14 0.52
CA PRO A 63 -21.48 2.84 0.16
C PRO A 63 -21.36 2.55 -1.35
N PRO A 64 -20.49 3.26 -2.09
CA PRO A 64 -20.24 3.00 -3.50
C PRO A 64 -19.87 1.53 -3.74
N SER A 65 -20.39 0.96 -4.83
CA SER A 65 -20.19 -0.45 -5.18
C SER A 65 -20.10 -0.63 -6.68
N ALA A 66 -19.09 -1.38 -7.10
CA ALA A 66 -18.79 -1.79 -8.47
C ALA A 66 -17.99 -3.11 -8.43
N LEU A 67 -17.52 -3.60 -9.57
CA LEU A 67 -16.59 -4.73 -9.60
C LEU A 67 -15.30 -4.41 -8.83
N VAL A 68 -14.73 -3.23 -9.02
CA VAL A 68 -13.50 -2.78 -8.36
C VAL A 68 -13.62 -1.37 -7.80
N ALA A 69 -13.02 -1.12 -6.64
CA ALA A 69 -12.85 0.21 -6.08
C ALA A 69 -11.36 0.58 -6.01
N THR A 70 -10.99 1.73 -6.57
CA THR A 70 -9.65 2.31 -6.43
C THR A 70 -9.65 3.26 -5.26
N VAL A 71 -8.82 3.01 -4.25
CA VAL A 71 -8.68 3.87 -3.06
C VAL A 71 -7.44 4.73 -3.21
N ILE A 72 -7.63 6.05 -3.17
CA ILE A 72 -6.56 7.06 -3.23
C ILE A 72 -6.53 7.81 -1.91
N ALA A 73 -5.41 7.72 -1.20
CA ALA A 73 -5.16 8.53 0.00
C ALA A 73 -4.36 9.77 -0.39
N THR A 74 -4.72 10.94 0.14
CA THR A 74 -4.05 12.20 -0.20
C THR A 74 -3.89 13.13 0.99
N HIS A 75 -2.86 13.97 0.93
CA HIS A 75 -2.65 15.06 1.86
C HIS A 75 -1.85 16.19 1.20
N ARG A 76 -2.50 17.33 0.91
CA ARG A 76 -1.86 18.55 0.37
C ARG A 76 -1.11 18.37 -0.95
N ARG A 77 -1.67 17.62 -1.89
CA ARG A 77 -1.10 17.36 -3.24
C ARG A 77 -2.15 17.50 -4.34
N PRO A 78 -2.71 18.71 -4.54
CA PRO A 78 -3.90 18.88 -5.37
C PRO A 78 -3.67 18.57 -6.86
N GLU A 79 -2.47 18.83 -7.37
CA GLU A 79 -2.15 18.66 -8.80
C GLU A 79 -1.85 17.21 -9.13
N GLU A 80 -1.03 16.57 -8.30
CA GLU A 80 -0.69 15.16 -8.39
C GLU A 80 -1.96 14.31 -8.22
N LEU A 81 -2.77 14.60 -7.20
CA LEU A 81 -4.06 13.94 -6.97
C LEU A 81 -4.96 14.00 -8.20
N ARG A 82 -5.04 15.16 -8.88
CA ARG A 82 -5.86 15.31 -10.07
C ARG A 82 -5.37 14.41 -11.20
N ALA A 83 -4.06 14.25 -11.36
CA ALA A 83 -3.47 13.35 -12.34
C ALA A 83 -3.73 11.86 -11.97
N ALA A 84 -3.53 11.48 -10.71
CA ALA A 84 -3.80 10.14 -10.21
C ALA A 84 -5.28 9.75 -10.41
N VAL A 85 -6.22 10.62 -10.03
CA VAL A 85 -7.67 10.42 -10.22
C VAL A 85 -8.02 10.24 -11.69
N ARG A 86 -7.49 11.06 -12.59
CA ARG A 86 -7.71 10.90 -14.04
C ARG A 86 -7.21 9.54 -14.52
N SER A 87 -6.00 9.13 -14.15
CA SER A 87 -5.44 7.83 -14.55
C SER A 87 -6.26 6.63 -14.06
N ALA A 88 -6.90 6.75 -12.89
CA ALA A 88 -7.81 5.74 -12.37
C ALA A 88 -9.16 5.74 -13.12
N LEU A 89 -9.73 6.92 -13.41
CA LEU A 89 -11.00 7.04 -14.14
C LEU A 89 -10.89 6.62 -15.62
N ASP A 90 -9.71 6.79 -16.22
CA ASP A 90 -9.41 6.50 -17.63
C ASP A 90 -9.06 5.01 -17.89
N GLN A 91 -9.16 4.15 -16.88
CA GLN A 91 -8.96 2.71 -17.06
C GLN A 91 -9.98 2.12 -18.06
N THR A 92 -9.56 1.09 -18.80
CA THR A 92 -10.42 0.37 -19.75
C THR A 92 -11.62 -0.30 -19.07
N VAL A 93 -11.47 -0.70 -17.80
CA VAL A 93 -12.54 -1.24 -16.96
C VAL A 93 -13.48 -0.12 -16.50
N ARG A 94 -14.75 -0.20 -16.93
CA ARG A 94 -15.78 0.81 -16.62
C ARG A 94 -16.61 0.52 -15.37
N ASP A 95 -16.75 -0.76 -14.99
CA ASP A 95 -17.39 -1.18 -13.74
C ASP A 95 -16.45 -0.94 -12.55
N GLN A 96 -16.21 0.33 -12.25
CA GLN A 96 -15.33 0.76 -11.17
C GLN A 96 -15.87 2.00 -10.46
N VAL A 97 -15.38 2.21 -9.25
CA VAL A 97 -15.50 3.47 -8.51
C VAL A 97 -14.13 3.92 -8.02
N VAL A 98 -13.91 5.23 -7.95
CA VAL A 98 -12.69 5.83 -7.40
C VAL A 98 -13.07 6.52 -6.09
N ILE A 99 -12.36 6.21 -5.02
CA ILE A 99 -12.60 6.73 -3.68
C ILE A 99 -11.37 7.49 -3.22
N VAL A 100 -11.47 8.81 -3.22
CA VAL A 100 -10.45 9.71 -2.71
C VAL A 100 -10.75 10.00 -1.25
N VAL A 101 -9.74 9.78 -0.39
CA VAL A 101 -9.81 10.13 1.03
C VAL A 101 -8.67 11.09 1.35
N ASP A 102 -9.02 12.34 1.66
CA ASP A 102 -8.07 13.35 2.15
C ASP A 102 -7.86 13.22 3.66
N ASP A 103 -6.59 13.25 4.10
CA ASP A 103 -6.17 13.21 5.50
C ASP A 103 -6.34 14.57 6.20
N GLY A 104 -7.54 15.15 6.11
CA GLY A 104 -7.96 16.34 6.84
C GLY A 104 -7.25 17.65 6.45
N ALA A 105 -6.75 17.77 5.22
CA ALA A 105 -6.24 19.03 4.68
C ALA A 105 -7.30 19.82 3.90
N GLY A 106 -8.40 19.18 3.52
CA GLY A 106 -9.38 19.68 2.57
C GLY A 106 -9.06 19.22 1.14
N LEU A 107 -10.12 19.02 0.35
CA LEU A 107 -10.01 18.60 -1.05
C LEU A 107 -10.01 19.82 -1.97
N SER A 108 -9.12 19.82 -2.96
CA SER A 108 -9.19 20.72 -4.10
C SER A 108 -10.25 20.27 -5.10
N ALA A 109 -10.52 21.09 -6.13
CA ALA A 109 -11.40 20.71 -7.21
C ALA A 109 -10.87 19.47 -7.96
N LEU A 110 -11.68 18.42 -7.99
CA LEU A 110 -11.46 17.17 -8.72
C LEU A 110 -12.38 17.12 -9.95
N PRO A 111 -12.09 16.26 -10.95
CA PRO A 111 -12.96 16.10 -12.11
C PRO A 111 -14.38 15.67 -11.71
N GLU A 112 -15.38 16.20 -12.40
CA GLU A 112 -16.76 15.73 -12.24
C GLU A 112 -16.93 14.38 -12.97
N ASP A 113 -17.11 13.30 -12.21
CA ASP A 113 -17.39 11.96 -12.74
C ASP A 113 -18.30 11.20 -11.75
N PRO A 114 -19.39 10.56 -12.21
CA PRO A 114 -20.31 9.83 -11.33
C PRO A 114 -19.67 8.63 -10.61
N ARG A 115 -18.49 8.16 -11.06
CA ARG A 115 -17.72 7.08 -10.43
C ARG A 115 -16.78 7.59 -9.34
N LEU A 116 -16.60 8.91 -9.20
CA LEU A 116 -15.68 9.52 -8.25
C LEU A 116 -16.41 9.92 -6.95
N PHE A 117 -15.90 9.41 -5.84
CA PHE A 117 -16.35 9.75 -4.49
C PHE A 117 -15.19 10.32 -3.70
N ALA A 118 -15.27 11.58 -3.31
CA ALA A 118 -14.20 12.25 -2.57
C ALA A 118 -14.70 12.67 -1.19
N VAL A 119 -13.93 12.32 -0.16
CA VAL A 119 -14.24 12.63 1.23
C VAL A 119 -12.99 13.12 1.95
N SER A 120 -13.17 13.97 2.97
CA SER A 120 -12.08 14.45 3.82
C SER A 120 -12.32 14.02 5.26
N LEU A 121 -11.27 13.50 5.91
CA LEU A 121 -11.29 13.21 7.34
C LEU A 121 -11.44 14.51 8.15
N ALA A 122 -12.01 14.45 9.36
CA ALA A 122 -12.17 15.65 10.17
C ALA A 122 -10.82 16.26 10.61
N HIS A 123 -9.80 15.41 10.78
CA HIS A 123 -8.47 15.81 11.23
C HIS A 123 -7.40 14.95 10.57
N ASN A 124 -6.22 15.53 10.39
CA ASN A 124 -5.04 14.82 9.91
C ASN A 124 -4.61 13.73 10.90
N THR A 125 -4.62 12.48 10.43
CA THR A 125 -4.19 11.29 11.17
C THR A 125 -2.68 11.09 11.09
N GLY A 126 -2.05 11.55 10.01
CA GLY A 126 -0.63 11.39 9.73
C GLY A 126 -0.24 9.93 9.49
N VAL A 127 -1.21 9.09 9.10
CA VAL A 127 -1.02 7.65 8.86
C VAL A 127 -1.83 7.24 7.63
N ALA A 128 -1.18 7.16 6.47
CA ALA A 128 -1.83 6.85 5.21
C ALA A 128 -2.56 5.48 5.24
N GLY A 129 -2.06 4.48 5.97
CA GLY A 129 -2.81 3.25 6.22
C GLY A 129 -4.19 3.44 6.86
N VAL A 130 -4.39 4.44 7.74
CA VAL A 130 -5.71 4.77 8.31
C VAL A 130 -6.62 5.38 7.26
N VAL A 131 -6.09 6.30 6.47
CA VAL A 131 -6.79 6.97 5.36
C VAL A 131 -7.27 5.93 4.32
N ARG A 132 -6.38 5.02 3.90
CA ARG A 132 -6.73 3.92 2.98
C ARG A 132 -7.72 2.95 3.62
N ASN A 133 -7.62 2.66 4.91
CA ASN A 133 -8.61 1.82 5.60
C ASN A 133 -10.01 2.44 5.61
N VAL A 134 -10.12 3.77 5.79
CA VAL A 134 -11.41 4.46 5.64
C VAL A 134 -11.94 4.24 4.22
N GLY A 135 -11.12 4.45 3.19
CA GLY A 135 -11.51 4.19 1.80
C GLY A 135 -12.00 2.76 1.54
N ILE A 136 -11.26 1.75 2.02
CA ILE A 136 -11.65 0.33 1.93
C ILE A 136 -13.02 0.08 2.58
N ARG A 137 -13.33 0.77 3.68
CA ARG A 137 -14.56 0.56 4.46
C ARG A 137 -15.76 1.34 3.93
N LEU A 138 -15.53 2.38 3.12
CA LEU A 138 -16.58 3.16 2.48
C LEU A 138 -17.15 2.48 1.23
N THR A 139 -16.47 1.47 0.69
CA THR A 139 -16.93 0.69 -0.48
C THR A 139 -17.46 -0.70 -0.14
N ARG A 140 -18.33 -1.21 -1.01
CA ARG A 140 -18.73 -2.62 -1.04
C ARG A 140 -18.19 -3.40 -2.25
N SER A 141 -17.36 -2.79 -3.09
CA SER A 141 -16.82 -3.41 -4.30
C SER A 141 -16.12 -4.75 -4.01
N ARG A 142 -16.21 -5.66 -4.98
CA ARG A 142 -15.67 -7.02 -4.86
C ARG A 142 -14.14 -7.03 -4.78
N TYR A 143 -13.50 -6.18 -5.56
CA TYR A 143 -12.06 -5.95 -5.54
C TYR A 143 -11.75 -4.55 -5.04
N VAL A 144 -10.58 -4.41 -4.42
CA VAL A 144 -10.02 -3.11 -4.04
C VAL A 144 -8.60 -3.01 -4.59
N ALA A 145 -8.31 -1.88 -5.20
CA ALA A 145 -7.03 -1.47 -5.70
C ALA A 145 -6.59 -0.18 -4.98
N PHE A 146 -5.30 0.14 -5.01
CA PHE A 146 -4.74 1.30 -4.33
C PHE A 146 -3.90 2.10 -5.29
N LEU A 147 -4.01 3.42 -5.24
CA LEU A 147 -3.17 4.32 -6.01
C LEU A 147 -2.79 5.49 -5.10
N ASP A 148 -1.50 5.79 -5.03
CA ASP A 148 -0.98 6.95 -4.33
C ASP A 148 -1.23 8.20 -5.15
N ASP A 149 -1.40 9.33 -4.47
CA ASP A 149 -1.74 10.59 -5.11
C ASP A 149 -0.62 11.17 -6.00
N ASP A 150 0.59 10.61 -5.95
CA ASP A 150 1.74 10.96 -6.79
C ASP A 150 2.14 9.88 -7.80
N ASN A 151 1.31 8.86 -8.02
CA ASN A 151 1.56 7.82 -9.01
C ASN A 151 0.49 7.78 -10.10
N LEU A 152 0.81 7.14 -11.23
CA LEU A 152 -0.12 6.98 -12.35
C LEU A 152 -0.25 5.53 -12.76
N TRP A 153 -1.43 5.13 -13.21
CA TRP A 153 -1.63 3.84 -13.88
C TRP A 153 -1.59 3.96 -15.39
N GLU A 154 -1.11 2.89 -16.03
CA GLU A 154 -1.38 2.66 -17.45
C GLU A 154 -2.87 2.31 -17.64
N PRO A 155 -3.49 2.64 -18.80
CA PRO A 155 -4.93 2.47 -19.01
C PRO A 155 -5.46 1.04 -18.80
N ASP A 156 -4.60 0.02 -18.86
CA ASP A 156 -4.95 -1.39 -18.80
C ASP A 156 -4.62 -2.07 -17.45
N HIS A 157 -4.25 -1.30 -16.40
CA HIS A 157 -3.90 -1.84 -15.09
C HIS A 157 -5.03 -2.71 -14.49
N LEU A 158 -6.25 -2.16 -14.42
CA LEU A 158 -7.40 -2.88 -13.88
C LEU A 158 -7.82 -4.06 -14.75
N GLU A 159 -7.76 -3.93 -16.08
CA GLU A 159 -8.10 -5.01 -17.02
C GLU A 159 -7.18 -6.21 -16.84
N ARG A 160 -5.87 -5.98 -16.82
CA ARG A 160 -4.87 -7.04 -16.66
C ARG A 160 -4.96 -7.73 -15.29
N THR A 161 -5.21 -6.96 -14.24
CA THR A 161 -5.32 -7.53 -12.88
C THR A 161 -6.61 -8.34 -12.73
N LEU A 162 -7.75 -7.82 -13.21
CA LEU A 162 -9.04 -8.51 -13.16
C LEU A 162 -9.10 -9.75 -14.05
N ALA A 163 -8.47 -9.74 -15.23
CA ALA A 163 -8.36 -10.91 -16.10
C ALA A 163 -7.71 -12.12 -15.39
N VAL A 164 -6.85 -11.87 -14.40
CA VAL A 164 -6.21 -12.91 -13.59
C VAL A 164 -7.04 -13.25 -12.35
N LEU A 165 -7.75 -12.29 -11.74
CA LEU A 165 -8.51 -12.45 -10.50
C LEU A 165 -9.89 -13.10 -10.67
N GLU A 166 -10.57 -12.81 -11.77
CA GLU A 166 -11.97 -13.21 -11.99
C GLU A 166 -12.23 -14.67 -12.33
N PRO A 167 -11.32 -15.42 -13.00
CA PRO A 167 -11.52 -16.86 -13.20
C PRO A 167 -11.87 -17.58 -11.89
N ALA A 168 -12.67 -18.65 -11.97
CA ALA A 168 -13.18 -19.36 -10.79
C ALA A 168 -12.05 -19.91 -9.88
N ASP A 169 -10.92 -20.27 -10.47
CA ASP A 169 -9.70 -20.73 -9.81
C ASP A 169 -8.63 -19.63 -9.63
N GLY A 170 -9.03 -18.37 -9.86
CA GLY A 170 -8.21 -17.17 -9.72
C GLY A 170 -7.61 -17.02 -8.32
N PRO A 171 -6.51 -16.27 -8.17
CA PRO A 171 -5.95 -15.94 -6.87
C PRO A 171 -6.86 -14.96 -6.12
N ASP A 172 -6.50 -14.67 -4.87
CA ASP A 172 -7.19 -13.69 -4.05
C ASP A 172 -6.63 -12.27 -4.22
N ALA A 173 -5.43 -12.15 -4.79
CA ALA A 173 -4.81 -10.89 -5.12
C ALA A 173 -3.81 -11.05 -6.28
N VAL A 174 -3.62 -9.94 -6.99
CA VAL A 174 -2.62 -9.78 -8.04
C VAL A 174 -1.69 -8.64 -7.68
N TYR A 175 -0.42 -8.82 -8.01
CA TYR A 175 0.62 -7.80 -7.93
C TYR A 175 1.27 -7.68 -9.32
N THR A 176 1.29 -6.49 -9.92
CA THR A 176 1.91 -6.24 -11.23
C THR A 176 3.35 -5.74 -11.10
N ALA A 177 4.08 -5.65 -12.21
CA ALA A 177 5.31 -4.88 -12.24
C ALA A 177 5.00 -3.36 -12.26
N LEU A 178 5.99 -2.54 -11.93
CA LEU A 178 5.91 -1.08 -11.98
C LEU A 178 7.16 -0.48 -12.64
N ARG A 179 6.97 0.59 -13.42
CA ARG A 179 8.04 1.44 -13.97
C ARG A 179 8.37 2.49 -12.93
N ARG A 180 9.65 2.63 -12.60
CA ARG A 180 10.11 3.74 -11.77
C ARG A 180 10.55 4.87 -12.67
N VAL A 181 9.94 6.03 -12.52
CA VAL A 181 10.06 7.17 -13.42
C VAL A 181 10.65 8.37 -12.67
N LEU A 182 11.67 9.01 -13.23
CA LEU A 182 12.32 10.19 -12.67
C LEU A 182 11.46 11.45 -12.85
N PRO A 183 11.75 12.55 -12.12
CA PRO A 183 10.98 13.80 -12.24
C PRO A 183 10.97 14.42 -13.65
N ASP A 184 11.96 14.10 -14.49
CA ASP A 184 12.02 14.53 -15.89
C ASP A 184 11.19 13.66 -16.84
N GLY A 185 10.51 12.63 -16.32
CA GLY A 185 9.70 11.69 -17.07
C GLY A 185 10.46 10.50 -17.65
N SER A 186 11.79 10.44 -17.49
CA SER A 186 12.58 9.30 -17.96
C SER A 186 12.39 8.07 -17.08
N GLU A 187 12.37 6.88 -17.69
CA GLU A 187 12.29 5.62 -16.95
C GLU A 187 13.67 5.26 -16.38
N GLN A 188 13.73 5.01 -15.07
CA GLN A 188 14.93 4.50 -14.41
C GLN A 188 15.06 2.99 -14.61
N ASP A 189 14.01 2.23 -14.28
CA ASP A 189 13.91 0.79 -14.56
C ASP A 189 12.48 0.25 -14.30
N VAL A 190 12.34 -1.07 -14.43
CA VAL A 190 11.11 -1.81 -14.10
C VAL A 190 11.33 -2.71 -12.89
N LEU A 191 10.59 -2.48 -11.81
CA LEU A 191 10.52 -3.39 -10.67
C LEU A 191 9.51 -4.51 -10.98
N SER A 192 10.03 -5.70 -11.28
CA SER A 192 9.25 -6.90 -11.61
C SER A 192 9.83 -8.10 -10.86
N VAL A 193 9.27 -8.38 -9.67
CA VAL A 193 9.77 -9.44 -8.78
C VAL A 193 8.65 -10.45 -8.53
N PRO A 194 8.85 -11.74 -8.88
CA PRO A 194 7.90 -12.79 -8.54
C PRO A 194 7.57 -12.79 -7.05
N TYR A 195 6.28 -12.92 -6.74
CA TYR A 195 5.85 -12.96 -5.35
C TYR A 195 6.36 -14.22 -4.65
N ASP A 196 7.35 -14.04 -3.78
CA ASP A 196 7.85 -15.09 -2.89
C ASP A 196 7.85 -14.59 -1.44
N ARG A 197 7.20 -15.34 -0.55
CA ARG A 197 7.03 -14.96 0.86
C ARG A 197 8.33 -14.96 1.66
N ARG A 198 9.28 -15.83 1.32
CA ARG A 198 10.59 -15.93 1.97
C ARG A 198 11.49 -14.79 1.53
N ARG A 199 11.44 -14.43 0.24
CA ARG A 199 12.11 -13.25 -0.32
C ARG A 199 11.55 -11.97 0.27
N ALA A 200 10.22 -11.82 0.30
CA ALA A 200 9.55 -10.70 0.94
C ALA A 200 9.88 -10.59 2.43
N ALA A 201 10.32 -11.64 3.11
CA ALA A 201 10.77 -11.52 4.51
C ALA A 201 12.09 -10.73 4.67
N ARG A 202 12.83 -10.49 3.58
CA ARG A 202 14.17 -9.91 3.55
C ARG A 202 14.30 -8.73 2.59
N GLU A 203 13.44 -8.65 1.59
CA GLU A 203 13.44 -7.59 0.58
C GLU A 203 12.09 -6.86 0.57
N ALA A 204 12.15 -5.54 0.40
CA ALA A 204 10.98 -4.67 0.34
C ALA A 204 10.74 -4.25 -1.12
N PHE A 205 10.12 -5.14 -1.90
CA PHE A 205 9.79 -4.93 -3.33
C PHE A 205 8.27 -4.85 -3.57
N LEU A 206 7.47 -4.86 -2.50
CA LEU A 206 6.01 -4.92 -2.57
C LEU A 206 5.43 -3.53 -2.44
N ASP A 207 4.61 -3.15 -3.40
CA ASP A 207 4.01 -1.82 -3.51
C ASP A 207 2.50 -1.93 -3.76
N THR A 208 1.69 -1.15 -3.07
CA THR A 208 0.23 -1.21 -3.20
C THR A 208 -0.31 -0.55 -4.47
N ASN A 209 0.45 0.35 -5.09
CA ASN A 209 0.11 0.93 -6.40
C ASN A 209 -0.03 -0.13 -7.48
N ALA A 210 0.66 -1.26 -7.34
CA ALA A 210 0.60 -2.40 -8.25
C ALA A 210 -0.28 -3.56 -7.74
N PHE A 211 -1.03 -3.37 -6.65
CA PHE A 211 -1.73 -4.44 -5.94
C PHE A 211 -3.25 -4.30 -6.01
N VAL A 212 -3.91 -5.36 -6.48
CA VAL A 212 -5.37 -5.48 -6.52
C VAL A 212 -5.79 -6.74 -5.80
N ALA A 213 -6.73 -6.64 -4.87
CA ALA A 213 -7.11 -7.78 -4.02
C ALA A 213 -8.62 -7.93 -3.84
N ARG A 214 -9.06 -9.17 -3.67
CA ARG A 214 -10.42 -9.51 -3.27
C ARG A 214 -10.72 -8.93 -1.90
N ARG A 215 -11.81 -8.17 -1.79
CA ARG A 215 -12.21 -7.54 -0.54
C ARG A 215 -12.57 -8.62 0.49
N ASN A 216 -11.88 -8.60 1.63
CA ASN A 216 -12.21 -9.43 2.79
C ASN A 216 -11.67 -8.79 4.08
N ARG A 217 -12.00 -9.38 5.24
CA ARG A 217 -11.60 -8.85 6.57
C ARG A 217 -10.09 -8.66 6.77
N SER A 218 -9.25 -9.35 6.00
CA SER A 218 -7.79 -9.24 6.10
C SER A 218 -7.20 -8.12 5.24
N LEU A 219 -7.98 -7.54 4.31
CA LEU A 219 -7.58 -6.42 3.47
C LEU A 219 -7.75 -5.11 4.25
N HIS A 220 -6.75 -4.78 5.06
CA HIS A 220 -6.67 -3.53 5.80
C HIS A 220 -5.20 -3.23 6.08
N PHE A 221 -4.77 -1.98 6.04
CA PHE A 221 -3.44 -1.55 6.41
C PHE A 221 -3.21 -1.60 7.92
N SER A 222 -1.95 -1.78 8.29
CA SER A 222 -1.47 -1.60 9.66
C SER A 222 -1.71 -0.16 10.13
N ARG A 223 -2.16 0.00 11.37
CA ARG A 223 -2.44 1.32 12.00
C ARG A 223 -1.25 1.86 12.77
N LEU A 224 -0.04 1.39 12.46
CA LEU A 224 1.16 1.87 13.12
C LEU A 224 1.64 3.13 12.40
N ARG A 225 1.95 4.17 13.17
CA ARG A 225 2.61 5.36 12.65
C ARG A 225 4.04 5.00 12.27
N ARG A 226 4.36 5.03 10.97
CA ARG A 226 5.68 4.74 10.42
C ARG A 226 6.30 6.04 9.94
N THR A 227 7.45 6.43 10.50
CA THR A 227 8.27 7.50 9.93
C THR A 227 9.11 6.93 8.77
N PRO A 228 9.77 7.76 7.95
CA PRO A 228 10.63 7.29 6.86
C PRO A 228 11.71 6.30 7.31
N GLU A 229 12.14 6.31 8.56
CA GLU A 229 13.15 5.40 9.12
C GLU A 229 12.57 4.05 9.58
N VAL A 230 11.24 3.97 9.72
CA VAL A 230 10.57 2.76 10.20
C VAL A 230 10.28 1.82 9.04
N LEU A 231 11.02 0.71 9.02
CA LEU A 231 10.79 -0.44 8.16
C LEU A 231 10.18 -1.61 8.93
N PRO A 232 9.41 -2.48 8.26
CA PRO A 232 8.94 -2.38 6.87
C PRO A 232 7.84 -1.33 6.66
N ARG A 233 7.67 -0.91 5.40
CA ARG A 233 6.57 -0.03 4.95
C ARG A 233 5.20 -0.71 5.11
N GLU A 234 4.14 0.11 5.10
CA GLU A 234 2.78 -0.38 5.30
C GLU A 234 2.26 -1.25 4.14
N ASP A 235 2.71 -0.97 2.91
CA ASP A 235 2.38 -1.72 1.70
C ASP A 235 2.91 -3.15 1.78
N TRP A 236 4.19 -3.26 2.13
CA TRP A 236 4.83 -4.53 2.44
C TRP A 236 4.10 -5.29 3.55
N GLU A 237 3.72 -4.60 4.64
CA GLU A 237 3.04 -5.24 5.77
C GLU A 237 1.72 -5.83 5.33
N LEU A 238 0.94 -5.05 4.57
CA LEU A 238 -0.35 -5.46 4.04
C LEU A 238 -0.19 -6.68 3.13
N ILE A 239 0.59 -6.56 2.05
CA ILE A 239 0.66 -7.58 1.01
C ILE A 239 1.25 -8.87 1.58
N ARG A 240 2.31 -8.78 2.38
CA ARG A 240 2.90 -9.95 3.01
C ARG A 240 1.96 -10.59 4.03
N ARG A 241 1.27 -9.82 4.87
CA ARG A 241 0.30 -10.36 5.84
C ARG A 241 -0.88 -11.01 5.12
N TYR A 242 -1.37 -10.39 4.05
CA TYR A 242 -2.45 -10.92 3.23
C TYR A 242 -2.05 -12.26 2.61
N GLY A 243 -0.88 -12.32 1.96
CA GLY A 243 -0.37 -13.55 1.35
C GLY A 243 0.04 -14.65 2.34
N ARG A 244 -0.11 -14.45 3.66
CA ARG A 244 -0.03 -15.55 4.64
C ARG A 244 -1.22 -16.50 4.55
N ARG A 245 -2.38 -15.99 4.15
CA ARG A 245 -3.66 -16.71 4.14
C ARG A 245 -4.25 -16.87 2.75
N TYR A 246 -3.83 -16.04 1.81
CA TYR A 246 -4.45 -15.90 0.50
C TYR A 246 -3.43 -16.06 -0.62
N ARG A 247 -3.89 -16.50 -1.79
CA ARG A 247 -3.04 -16.67 -2.97
C ARG A 247 -2.79 -15.30 -3.60
N VAL A 248 -1.53 -14.95 -3.76
CA VAL A 248 -1.08 -13.73 -4.47
C VAL A 248 -0.32 -14.16 -5.71
N ARG A 249 -0.69 -13.62 -6.87
CA ARG A 249 -0.02 -13.91 -8.15
C ARG A 249 0.69 -12.66 -8.69
N HIS A 250 1.92 -12.83 -9.14
CA HIS A 250 2.65 -11.77 -9.83
C HIS A 250 2.32 -11.79 -11.33
N VAL A 251 2.06 -10.62 -11.90
CA VAL A 251 1.92 -10.40 -13.34
C VAL A 251 3.12 -9.55 -13.79
N PRO A 252 4.08 -10.10 -14.55
CA PRO A 252 5.33 -9.42 -14.89
C PRO A 252 5.14 -8.40 -16.03
N HIS A 253 4.08 -7.59 -15.95
CA HIS A 253 3.76 -6.53 -16.89
C HIS A 253 3.69 -5.19 -16.16
N PRO A 254 4.49 -4.18 -16.57
CA PRO A 254 4.48 -2.89 -15.91
C PRO A 254 3.21 -2.12 -16.26
N THR A 255 2.36 -1.87 -15.27
CA THR A 255 1.08 -1.15 -15.44
C THR A 255 0.97 0.08 -14.54
N VAL A 256 2.06 0.43 -13.86
CA VAL A 256 2.14 1.53 -12.90
C VAL A 256 3.37 2.35 -13.22
N ARG A 257 3.23 3.67 -13.22
CA ARG A 257 4.33 4.64 -13.23
C ARG A 257 4.49 5.17 -11.82
N TYR A 258 5.53 4.68 -11.16
CA TYR A 258 5.94 5.11 -9.84
C TYR A 258 6.84 6.34 -9.98
N LEU A 259 6.38 7.52 -9.54
CA LEU A 259 7.16 8.75 -9.64
C LEU A 259 8.19 8.81 -8.52
N MET A 260 9.46 8.81 -8.90
CA MET A 260 10.59 8.87 -7.97
C MET A 260 10.86 10.31 -7.59
N ASN A 261 10.70 10.61 -6.30
CA ASN A 261 11.16 11.84 -5.67
C ASN A 261 12.26 11.53 -4.64
N PRO A 262 13.03 12.52 -4.15
CA PRO A 262 14.06 12.29 -3.14
C PRO A 262 13.56 11.60 -1.86
N ALA A 263 12.26 11.71 -1.56
CA ALA A 263 11.61 11.07 -0.41
C ALA A 263 11.05 9.67 -0.74
N SER A 264 11.14 9.21 -1.98
CA SER A 264 10.57 7.95 -2.43
C SER A 264 11.31 6.75 -1.84
N PHE A 265 10.56 5.69 -1.56
CA PHE A 265 11.15 4.51 -0.93
C PHE A 265 12.12 3.76 -1.85
N TYR A 266 11.81 3.72 -3.15
CA TYR A 266 12.61 2.99 -4.13
C TYR A 266 13.78 3.79 -4.72
N THR A 267 14.18 4.94 -4.16
CA THR A 267 15.24 5.77 -4.76
C THR A 267 16.60 5.07 -4.82
N GLN A 268 16.82 4.02 -4.02
CA GLN A 268 18.06 3.23 -4.02
C GLN A 268 17.74 1.72 -3.97
N TRP A 269 17.50 1.11 -5.13
CA TRP A 269 17.52 -0.35 -5.25
C TRP A 269 18.69 -0.73 -6.15
N GLN A 270 19.80 -1.17 -5.54
CA GLN A 270 20.92 -1.72 -6.30
C GLN A 270 20.51 -3.11 -6.79
N GLN A 271 20.41 -3.28 -8.11
CA GLN A 271 20.24 -4.59 -8.72
C GLN A 271 21.44 -5.45 -8.32
N SER A 272 21.21 -6.48 -7.51
CA SER A 272 22.25 -7.49 -7.26
C SER A 272 22.37 -8.30 -8.54
N SER A 273 23.53 -8.19 -9.19
CA SER A 273 23.94 -8.95 -10.37
C SER A 273 23.77 -10.46 -10.20
#